data_AF-A3EXX3-F1
#
_entry.id   AF-A3EXX3-F1
#
_cell.length_a   1.000
_cell.length_b   1.000
_cell.length_c   1.000
_cell.angle_alpha   90.00
_cell.angle_beta   90.00
_cell.angle_gamma   90.00
#
_symmetry.space_group_name_H-M   'P 1'
#
loop_
_entity.id
_entity.type
_entity.pdbx_description
1 polymer ?
#
loop_
_entity_poly.entity_id
_entity_poly.type
_entity_poly.pdbx_seq_one_letter_code
_entity_poly.pdbx_strand_id
1 'polypeptide(L)'
;LSFFMALKKMAYVPVESMTTGGFLWCTDLTVPDQFYLLPLITSITLWGIIEVGVDTGKATVAGQFSRFVNLGMKFIPLVAFPFMMNFPAGVCCYWMFTNFVSLGQVAFLKIPAVRRYFNITAKKKLPKPQQEKKVGLIKDFKSSLSNMKIARDIANREVLDQASFQRAGRMPPAKTYKYNPTLVDSPL
;
A
#
# COMPACT_ATOMS: atom_id res chain seq x y z
N LEU A 1 -10.65 14.39 8.56
CA LEU A 1 -11.74 14.13 9.54
C LEU A 1 -12.62 15.37 9.77
N SER A 2 -12.03 16.56 9.89
CA SER A 2 -12.75 17.81 10.17
C SER A 2 -13.83 18.16 9.13
N PHE A 3 -13.52 18.12 7.83
CA PHE A 3 -14.49 18.39 6.76
C PHE A 3 -15.66 17.41 6.74
N PHE A 4 -15.39 16.12 6.91
CA PHE A 4 -16.42 15.09 7.04
C PHE A 4 -17.36 15.39 8.21
N MET A 5 -16.82 15.68 9.39
CA MET A 5 -17.63 16.01 10.57
C MET A 5 -18.47 17.27 10.37
N ALA A 6 -17.91 18.29 9.72
CA ALA A 6 -18.60 19.54 9.41
C ALA A 6 -19.77 19.29 8.43
N LEU A 7 -19.50 18.70 7.26
CA LEU A 7 -20.52 18.40 6.26
C LEU A 7 -21.61 17.47 6.80
N LYS A 8 -21.21 16.46 7.57
CA LYS A 8 -22.15 15.57 8.23
C LYS A 8 -23.05 16.36 9.18
N LYS A 9 -22.50 17.18 10.07
CA LYS A 9 -23.29 17.99 11.01
C LYS A 9 -24.20 18.98 10.29
N MET A 10 -23.75 19.61 9.22
CA MET A 10 -24.55 20.53 8.39
C MET A 10 -25.68 19.81 7.63
N ALA A 11 -25.47 18.55 7.25
CA ALA A 11 -26.55 17.76 6.68
C ALA A 11 -27.58 17.33 7.74
N TYR A 12 -27.15 16.99 8.96
CA TYR A 12 -28.05 16.61 10.05
C TYR A 12 -28.79 17.79 10.69
N VAL A 13 -28.21 19.00 10.64
CA VAL A 13 -28.89 20.25 10.98
C VAL A 13 -29.17 20.94 9.65
N PRO A 14 -30.24 20.54 8.94
CA PRO A 14 -30.40 20.78 7.50
C PRO A 14 -30.32 22.27 7.19
N VAL A 15 -29.13 22.68 6.74
CA VAL A 15 -28.90 24.05 6.32
C VAL A 15 -29.72 24.27 5.05
N GLU A 16 -30.51 25.34 4.98
CA GLU A 16 -31.42 25.60 3.85
C GLU A 16 -30.70 25.64 2.50
N SER A 17 -29.43 26.07 2.48
CA SER A 17 -28.62 26.06 1.26
C SER A 17 -28.28 24.65 0.77
N MET A 18 -28.28 23.63 1.64
CA MET A 18 -28.02 22.24 1.27
C MET A 18 -29.28 21.50 0.83
N THR A 19 -30.45 21.92 1.27
CA THR A 19 -31.72 21.29 0.88
C THR A 19 -32.16 21.69 -0.53
N THR A 20 -31.74 22.87 -0.98
CA THR A 20 -32.07 23.42 -2.31
C THR A 20 -30.87 23.55 -3.24
N GLY A 21 -29.64 23.57 -2.70
CA GLY A 21 -28.39 23.73 -3.45
C GLY A 21 -27.87 22.46 -4.13
N GLY A 22 -28.78 21.59 -4.55
CA GLY A 22 -28.53 20.35 -5.26
C GLY A 22 -27.66 20.46 -6.51
N PHE A 23 -27.10 19.33 -6.95
CA PHE A 23 -26.43 19.21 -8.25
C PHE A 23 -26.90 17.96 -9.00
N LEU A 24 -27.20 18.13 -10.29
CA LEU A 24 -27.72 17.11 -11.19
C LEU A 24 -29.00 16.43 -10.67
N TRP A 25 -28.92 15.17 -10.25
CA TRP A 25 -30.05 14.37 -9.77
C TRP A 25 -30.25 14.42 -8.26
N CYS A 26 -29.31 15.01 -7.51
CA CYS A 26 -29.44 15.20 -6.07
C CYS A 26 -29.82 16.65 -5.79
N THR A 27 -31.12 16.91 -5.66
CA THR A 27 -31.66 18.25 -5.32
C THR A 27 -31.42 18.63 -3.87
N ASP A 28 -31.51 17.64 -2.97
CA ASP A 28 -31.28 17.80 -1.53
C ASP A 28 -30.01 17.03 -1.12
N LEU A 29 -29.01 17.76 -0.60
CA LEU A 29 -27.73 17.19 -0.13
C LEU A 29 -27.80 16.66 1.32
N THR A 30 -28.88 16.94 2.04
CA THR A 30 -29.05 16.57 3.45
C THR A 30 -29.56 15.14 3.62
N VAL A 31 -30.27 14.63 2.61
CA VAL A 31 -30.79 13.26 2.56
C VAL A 31 -29.83 12.33 1.81
N PRO A 32 -29.89 11.00 2.05
CA PRO A 32 -29.18 10.04 1.22
C PRO A 32 -29.62 10.07 -0.25
N ASP A 33 -28.72 9.72 -1.16
CA ASP A 33 -29.02 9.69 -2.60
C ASP A 33 -30.05 8.60 -2.92
N GLN A 34 -31.22 9.01 -3.42
CA GLN A 34 -32.33 8.13 -3.77
C GLN A 34 -32.00 7.18 -4.94
N PHE A 35 -31.10 7.57 -5.84
CA PHE A 35 -30.70 6.77 -7.00
C PHE A 35 -29.42 5.96 -6.76
N TYR A 36 -28.77 6.13 -5.61
CA TYR A 36 -27.49 5.51 -5.25
C TYR A 36 -26.35 5.69 -6.28
N LEU A 37 -26.47 6.69 -7.17
CA LEU A 37 -25.47 6.98 -8.20
C LEU A 37 -24.22 7.62 -7.59
N LEU A 38 -24.38 8.53 -6.62
CA LEU A 38 -23.28 9.15 -5.89
C LEU A 38 -22.38 8.13 -5.19
N PRO A 39 -22.89 7.25 -4.30
CA PRO A 39 -22.06 6.24 -3.66
C PRO A 39 -21.46 5.25 -4.67
N LEU A 40 -22.15 4.97 -5.79
CA LEU A 40 -21.65 4.09 -6.85
C LEU A 40 -20.44 4.72 -7.55
N ILE A 41 -20.58 5.95 -8.04
CA ILE A 41 -19.49 6.71 -8.68
C ILE A 41 -18.33 6.89 -7.71
N THR A 42 -18.61 7.20 -6.44
CA THR A 42 -17.58 7.33 -5.40
C THR A 42 -16.82 6.02 -5.19
N SER A 43 -17.51 4.88 -5.17
CA SER A 43 -16.89 3.56 -5.06
C SER A 43 -16.01 3.24 -6.29
N ILE A 44 -16.52 3.47 -7.50
CA ILE A 44 -15.77 3.26 -8.74
C ILE A 44 -14.52 4.14 -8.81
N THR A 45 -14.64 5.42 -8.46
CA THR A 45 -13.50 6.35 -8.45
C THR A 45 -12.48 5.99 -7.36
N LEU A 46 -12.94 5.56 -6.18
CA LEU A 46 -12.07 5.04 -5.12
C LEU A 46 -11.30 3.79 -5.56
N TRP A 47 -11.96 2.89 -6.28
CA TRP A 47 -11.29 1.75 -6.90
C TRP A 47 -10.16 2.21 -7.83
N GLY A 48 -10.43 3.19 -8.70
CA GLY A 48 -9.43 3.76 -9.60
C GLY A 48 -8.23 4.35 -8.85
N ILE A 49 -8.48 5.06 -7.74
CA ILE A 49 -7.40 5.62 -6.90
C ILE A 49 -6.54 4.52 -6.33
N ILE A 50 -7.17 3.47 -5.81
CA ILE A 50 -6.46 2.31 -5.27
C ILE A 50 -5.60 1.70 -6.37
N GLU A 51 -6.16 1.39 -7.54
CA GLU A 51 -5.42 0.78 -8.65
C GLU A 51 -4.20 1.59 -9.07
N VAL A 52 -4.38 2.91 -9.22
CA VAL A 52 -3.28 3.83 -9.56
C VAL A 52 -2.27 3.97 -8.42
N GLY A 53 -2.72 3.91 -7.17
CA GLY A 53 -1.90 3.96 -5.95
C GLY A 53 -1.08 2.69 -5.76
N VAL A 54 -1.66 1.51 -5.97
CA VAL A 54 -0.96 0.22 -5.88
C VAL A 54 0.16 0.17 -6.93
N ASP A 55 -0.08 0.62 -8.16
CA ASP A 55 0.97 0.73 -9.19
C ASP A 55 2.13 1.65 -8.81
N THR A 56 1.92 2.53 -7.83
CA THR A 56 2.97 3.39 -7.26
C THR A 56 3.67 2.77 -6.06
N GLY A 57 2.96 1.97 -5.25
CA GLY A 57 3.50 1.26 -4.09
C GLY A 57 4.03 -0.16 -4.34
N LYS A 58 3.82 -0.77 -5.51
CA LYS A 58 4.34 -2.12 -5.86
C LYS A 58 5.86 -2.28 -5.74
N ALA A 59 6.61 -1.18 -5.67
CA ALA A 59 8.05 -1.21 -5.48
C ALA A 59 8.49 -1.56 -4.05
N THR A 60 7.61 -1.49 -3.05
CA THR A 60 8.02 -1.49 -1.63
C THR A 60 7.73 -2.79 -0.86
N VAL A 61 6.87 -3.68 -1.38
CA VAL A 61 6.50 -4.92 -0.66
C VAL A 61 6.59 -6.12 -1.61
N ALA A 62 7.76 -6.77 -1.63
CA ALA A 62 7.97 -8.05 -2.29
C ALA A 62 7.60 -9.20 -1.33
N GLY A 63 6.81 -10.18 -1.80
CA GLY A 63 6.47 -11.39 -1.03
C GLY A 63 4.98 -11.73 -1.01
N GLN A 64 4.62 -12.88 -0.44
CA GLN A 64 3.25 -13.42 -0.41
C GLN A 64 2.26 -12.50 0.33
N PHE A 65 2.74 -11.72 1.31
CA PHE A 65 1.94 -10.68 1.98
C PHE A 65 1.42 -9.61 1.01
N SER A 66 2.20 -9.28 -0.03
CA SER A 66 1.80 -8.31 -1.07
C SER A 66 0.55 -8.76 -1.82
N ARG A 67 0.38 -10.06 -2.08
CA ARG A 67 -0.80 -10.57 -2.80
C ARG A 67 -2.07 -10.42 -1.95
N PHE A 68 -2.01 -10.71 -0.66
CA PHE A 68 -3.15 -10.54 0.25
C PHE A 68 -3.53 -9.07 0.44
N VAL A 69 -2.54 -8.19 0.63
CA VAL A 69 -2.79 -6.74 0.75
C VAL A 69 -3.38 -6.19 -0.55
N ASN A 70 -2.83 -6.55 -1.71
CA ASN A 70 -3.34 -6.10 -3.00
C ASN A 70 -4.76 -6.60 -3.29
N LEU A 71 -5.08 -7.82 -2.86
CA LEU A 71 -6.42 -8.38 -3.01
C LEU A 71 -7.40 -7.70 -2.04
N GLY A 72 -7.01 -7.51 -0.77
CA GLY A 72 -7.81 -6.82 0.24
C GLY A 72 -8.14 -5.38 -0.15
N MET A 73 -7.19 -4.64 -0.71
CA MET A 73 -7.43 -3.27 -1.19
C MET A 73 -8.52 -3.19 -2.27
N LYS A 74 -8.69 -4.23 -3.11
CA LYS A 74 -9.77 -4.27 -4.12
C LYS A 74 -11.15 -4.50 -3.52
N PHE A 75 -11.24 -5.06 -2.31
CA PHE A 75 -12.51 -5.23 -1.62
C PHE A 75 -12.95 -3.97 -0.86
N ILE A 76 -12.05 -3.01 -0.61
CA ILE A 76 -12.38 -1.76 0.10
C ILE A 76 -13.52 -1.00 -0.58
N PRO A 77 -13.51 -0.75 -1.91
CA PRO A 77 -14.62 -0.03 -2.57
C PRO A 77 -15.96 -0.79 -2.50
N LEU A 78 -15.91 -2.12 -2.56
CA LEU A 78 -17.09 -2.99 -2.45
C LEU A 78 -17.78 -2.86 -1.10
N VAL A 79 -16.99 -2.81 -0.02
CA VAL A 79 -17.50 -2.63 1.35
C VAL A 79 -17.88 -1.16 1.60
N ALA A 80 -17.15 -0.21 1.01
CA ALA A 80 -17.43 1.21 1.16
C ALA A 80 -18.78 1.60 0.52
N PHE A 81 -19.20 0.94 -0.56
CA PHE A 81 -20.46 1.26 -1.25
C PHE A 81 -21.71 1.17 -0.35
N PRO A 82 -22.04 0.02 0.28
CA PRO A 82 -23.21 -0.07 1.18
C PRO A 82 -23.05 0.80 2.44
N PHE A 83 -21.82 1.06 2.88
CA PHE A 83 -21.56 2.00 3.97
C PHE A 83 -21.98 3.42 3.58
N MET A 84 -21.62 3.87 2.37
CA MET A 84 -21.93 5.22 1.87
C MET A 84 -23.42 5.42 1.57
N MET A 85 -24.19 4.37 1.28
CA MET A 85 -25.64 4.48 1.02
C MET A 85 -26.44 5.13 2.16
N ASN A 86 -25.94 5.03 3.39
CA ASN A 86 -26.61 5.58 4.57
C ASN A 86 -26.19 7.02 4.90
N PHE A 87 -25.24 7.58 4.13
CA PHE A 87 -24.76 8.94 4.37
C PHE A 87 -25.55 9.97 3.57
N PRO A 88 -25.66 11.21 4.09
CA PRO A 88 -26.17 12.34 3.32
C PRO A 88 -25.42 12.53 2.00
N ALA A 89 -26.15 12.85 0.94
CA ALA A 89 -25.61 13.04 -0.39
C ALA A 89 -24.47 14.09 -0.43
N GLY A 90 -24.52 15.13 0.41
CA GLY A 90 -23.46 16.13 0.48
C GLY A 90 -22.09 15.56 0.91
N VAL A 91 -22.06 14.56 1.78
CA VAL A 91 -20.81 13.87 2.17
C VAL A 91 -20.29 13.03 1.01
N CYS A 92 -21.19 12.31 0.33
CA CYS A 92 -20.85 11.51 -0.84
C CYS A 92 -20.35 12.38 -2.00
N CYS A 93 -20.97 13.54 -2.26
CA CYS A 93 -20.50 14.53 -3.22
C CYS A 93 -19.07 14.97 -2.92
N TYR A 94 -18.78 15.33 -1.67
CA TYR A 94 -17.42 15.71 -1.26
C TYR A 94 -16.40 14.61 -1.57
N TRP A 95 -16.71 13.36 -1.25
CA TRP A 95 -15.81 12.23 -1.56
C TRP A 95 -15.66 12.02 -3.06
N MET A 96 -16.75 12.08 -3.82
CA MET A 96 -16.73 11.97 -5.27
C MET A 96 -15.79 13.00 -5.90
N PHE A 97 -15.94 14.29 -5.57
CA PHE A 97 -15.10 15.36 -6.11
C PHE A 97 -13.64 15.22 -5.65
N THR A 98 -13.41 14.90 -4.38
CA THR A 98 -12.06 14.64 -3.86
C THR A 98 -11.38 13.52 -4.65
N ASN A 99 -12.12 12.46 -4.99
CA ASN A 99 -11.59 11.35 -5.76
C ASN A 99 -11.26 11.76 -7.19
N PHE A 100 -12.14 12.53 -7.85
CA PHE A 100 -11.88 13.05 -9.20
C PHE A 100 -10.66 13.97 -9.24
N VAL A 101 -10.51 14.89 -8.27
CA VAL A 101 -9.33 15.75 -8.16
C VAL A 101 -8.07 14.91 -7.96
N SER A 102 -8.12 13.89 -7.11
CA SER A 102 -6.99 12.99 -6.87
C SER A 102 -6.57 12.23 -8.13
N LEU A 103 -7.53 11.65 -8.85
CA LEU A 103 -7.28 10.97 -10.12
C LEU A 103 -6.75 11.94 -11.18
N GLY A 104 -7.34 13.13 -11.26
CA GLY A 104 -6.91 14.20 -12.15
C GLY A 104 -5.47 14.63 -11.87
N GLN A 105 -5.11 14.81 -10.59
CA GLN A 105 -3.74 15.11 -10.18
C GLN A 105 -2.76 14.01 -10.63
N VAL A 106 -3.11 12.74 -10.43
CA VAL A 106 -2.22 11.64 -10.86
C VAL A 106 -2.12 11.56 -12.39
N ALA A 107 -3.23 11.74 -13.11
CA ALA A 107 -3.24 11.78 -14.56
C ALA A 107 -2.38 12.94 -15.10
N PHE A 108 -2.53 14.13 -14.52
CA PHE A 108 -1.75 15.32 -14.84
C PHE A 108 -0.24 15.09 -14.64
N LEU A 109 0.15 14.53 -13.49
CA LEU A 109 1.55 14.21 -13.20
C LEU A 109 2.11 13.05 -14.05
N LYS A 110 1.26 12.23 -14.68
CA LYS A 110 1.70 11.19 -15.61
C LYS A 110 2.01 11.74 -17.01
N ILE A 111 1.56 12.94 -17.37
CA ILE A 111 1.82 13.56 -18.68
C ILE A 111 3.33 13.77 -18.88
N PRO A 112 3.96 13.27 -19.96
CA PRO A 112 5.40 13.38 -20.17
C PRO A 112 5.93 14.81 -20.19
N ALA A 113 5.17 15.77 -20.75
CA ALA A 113 5.53 17.18 -20.78
C ALA A 113 5.62 17.78 -19.36
N VAL A 114 4.61 17.52 -18.53
CA VAL A 114 4.56 17.94 -17.13
C VAL A 114 5.71 17.31 -16.35
N ARG A 115 5.97 16.01 -16.56
CA ARG A 115 7.09 15.31 -15.91
C ARG A 115 8.45 15.88 -16.27
N ARG A 116 8.66 16.25 -17.54
CA ARG A 116 9.89 16.91 -18.00
C ARG A 116 10.04 18.29 -17.37
N TYR A 117 8.96 19.06 -17.31
CA TYR A 117 8.95 20.38 -16.67
C TYR A 117 9.32 20.31 -15.18
N PHE A 118 8.78 19.33 -14.45
CA PHE A 118 9.08 19.11 -13.03
C PHE A 118 10.29 18.19 -12.76
N ASN A 119 11.07 17.81 -13.78
CA ASN A 119 12.23 16.91 -13.66
C ASN A 119 11.93 15.58 -12.92
N ILE A 120 10.73 15.02 -13.10
CA ILE A 120 10.32 13.77 -12.45
C ILE A 120 10.88 12.57 -13.23
N THR A 121 11.91 11.92 -12.68
CA THR A 121 12.55 10.73 -13.28
C THR A 121 11.53 9.65 -13.65
N ALA A 122 11.67 9.09 -14.85
CA ALA A 122 10.87 7.95 -15.29
C ALA A 122 11.10 6.76 -14.33
N LYS A 123 10.03 6.09 -13.88
CA LYS A 123 10.18 4.84 -13.11
C LYS A 123 10.98 3.88 -13.99
N LYS A 124 12.20 3.54 -13.57
CA LYS A 124 13.03 2.52 -14.23
C LYS A 124 12.21 1.24 -14.24
N LYS A 125 11.84 0.74 -15.43
CA LYS A 125 11.15 -0.55 -15.55
C LYS A 125 12.13 -1.60 -15.03
N LEU A 126 11.95 -2.04 -13.79
CA LEU A 126 12.65 -3.22 -13.30
C LEU A 126 12.28 -4.39 -14.22
N PRO A 127 13.23 -5.28 -14.59
CA PRO A 127 12.91 -6.46 -15.37
C PRO A 127 11.78 -7.20 -14.67
N LYS A 128 10.69 -7.46 -15.42
CA LYS A 128 9.55 -8.20 -14.89
C LYS A 128 10.10 -9.51 -14.32
N PRO A 129 9.84 -9.87 -13.06
CA PRO A 129 10.08 -11.22 -12.59
C PRO A 129 9.40 -12.13 -13.60
N GLN A 130 10.18 -13.02 -14.21
CA GLN A 130 9.75 -13.97 -15.22
C GLN A 130 8.40 -14.54 -14.77
N GLN A 131 7.37 -14.39 -15.62
CA GLN A 131 5.99 -14.74 -15.32
C GLN A 131 5.97 -16.05 -14.52
N GLU A 132 5.71 -15.95 -13.22
CA GLU A 132 5.45 -17.12 -12.39
C GLU A 132 4.19 -17.73 -13.01
N LYS A 133 4.40 -18.81 -13.79
CA LYS A 133 3.32 -19.70 -14.24
C LYS A 133 2.39 -19.88 -13.05
N LYS A 134 1.08 -19.73 -13.23
CA LYS A 134 0.09 -19.93 -12.15
C LYS A 134 0.31 -21.31 -11.53
N VAL A 135 1.14 -21.39 -10.50
CA VAL A 135 1.39 -22.63 -9.79
C VAL A 135 0.30 -22.72 -8.75
N GLY A 136 -0.39 -23.86 -8.67
CA GLY A 136 -1.57 -24.02 -7.83
C GLY A 136 -1.33 -23.58 -6.38
N LEU A 137 -2.40 -23.05 -5.75
CA LEU A 137 -2.42 -22.45 -4.41
C LEU A 137 -1.66 -23.27 -3.33
N ILE A 138 -1.64 -24.60 -3.45
CA ILE A 138 -0.93 -25.53 -2.55
C ILE A 138 0.59 -25.34 -2.62
N LYS A 139 1.14 -25.12 -3.83
CA LYS A 139 2.58 -24.93 -4.04
C LYS A 139 3.02 -23.54 -3.58
N ASP A 140 2.19 -22.52 -3.77
CA ASP A 140 2.39 -21.17 -3.20
C ASP A 140 2.40 -21.18 -1.66
N PHE A 141 1.55 -22.01 -1.04
CA PHE A 141 1.55 -22.18 0.42
C PHE A 141 2.83 -22.90 0.90
N LYS A 142 3.25 -23.96 0.20
CA LYS A 142 4.49 -24.71 0.52
C LYS A 142 5.75 -23.85 0.32
N SER A 143 5.80 -23.01 -0.72
CA SER A 143 6.89 -22.06 -0.93
C SER A 143 6.92 -20.98 0.15
N SER A 144 5.77 -20.52 0.63
CA SER A 144 5.75 -19.54 1.73
C SER A 144 6.18 -20.13 3.08
N LEU A 145 5.80 -21.37 3.39
CA LEU A 145 6.29 -22.04 4.60
C LEU A 145 7.81 -22.23 4.58
N SER A 146 8.39 -22.58 3.43
CA SER A 146 9.84 -22.76 3.27
C SER A 146 10.59 -21.43 3.30
N ASN A 147 10.09 -20.39 2.62
CA ASN A 147 10.67 -19.04 2.69
C ASN A 147 10.64 -18.46 4.11
N MET A 148 9.54 -18.69 4.85
CA MET A 148 9.44 -18.28 6.26
C MET A 148 10.42 -19.04 7.15
N LYS A 149 10.68 -20.33 6.88
CA LYS A 149 11.70 -21.10 7.59
C LYS A 149 13.10 -20.54 7.35
N ILE A 150 13.44 -20.23 6.09
CA ILE A 150 14.71 -19.60 5.73
C ILE A 150 14.87 -18.24 6.43
N ALA A 151 13.83 -17.40 6.42
CA ALA A 151 13.85 -16.11 7.11
C ALA A 151 14.07 -16.26 8.63
N ARG A 152 13.43 -17.26 9.25
CA ARG A 152 13.61 -17.56 10.67
C ARG A 152 15.03 -18.05 10.99
N ASP A 153 15.59 -18.89 10.13
CA ASP A 153 16.95 -19.38 10.27
C ASP A 153 17.98 -18.26 10.12
N ILE A 154 17.76 -17.31 9.21
CA ILE A 154 18.59 -16.10 9.05
C ILE A 154 18.50 -15.22 10.31
N ALA A 155 17.30 -14.94 10.81
CA ALA A 155 17.12 -14.14 12.02
C ALA A 155 17.80 -14.79 13.25
N ASN A 156 17.70 -16.11 13.37
CA ASN A 156 18.40 -16.85 14.42
C ASN A 156 19.92 -16.74 14.28
N ARG A 157 20.46 -16.78 13.05
CA ARG A 157 21.90 -16.59 12.80
C ARG A 157 22.37 -15.19 13.18
N GLU A 158 21.61 -14.16 12.85
CA GLU A 158 21.94 -12.77 13.23
C GLU A 158 22.02 -12.62 14.75
N VAL A 159 21.09 -13.23 15.49
CA VAL A 159 21.10 -13.23 16.96
C VAL A 159 22.34 -13.95 17.50
N LEU A 160 22.68 -15.11 16.93
CA LEU A 160 23.87 -15.87 17.32
C LEU A 160 25.16 -15.12 16.99
N ASP A 161 25.25 -14.47 15.84
CA ASP A 161 26.40 -13.66 15.42
C ASP A 161 26.56 -12.45 16.34
N GLN A 162 25.48 -11.76 16.70
CA GLN A 162 25.51 -10.67 17.66
C GLN A 162 25.99 -11.14 19.04
N ALA A 163 25.49 -12.28 19.52
CA ALA A 163 25.93 -12.85 20.78
C ALA A 163 27.42 -13.27 20.74
N SER A 164 27.87 -13.85 19.62
CA SER A 164 29.26 -14.26 19.41
C SER A 164 30.19 -13.04 19.34
N PHE A 165 29.79 -11.98 18.66
CA PHE A 165 30.51 -10.71 18.59
C PHE A 165 30.65 -10.05 19.96
N GLN A 166 29.56 -9.99 20.74
CA GLN A 166 29.60 -9.46 22.10
C GLN A 166 30.51 -10.27 23.03
N ARG A 167 30.53 -11.60 22.90
CA ARG A 167 31.45 -12.46 23.66
C ARG A 167 32.89 -12.24 23.24
N ALA A 168 33.18 -12.16 21.94
CA ALA A 168 34.52 -11.91 21.42
C ALA A 168 35.08 -10.55 21.90
N GLY A 169 34.24 -9.51 21.99
CA GLY A 169 34.65 -8.20 22.53
C GLY A 169 34.87 -8.16 24.05
N ARG A 170 34.33 -9.14 24.80
CA ARG A 170 34.50 -9.25 26.27
C ARG A 170 35.60 -10.22 26.67
N MET A 171 36.04 -11.10 25.77
CA MET A 171 37.13 -12.03 26.04
C MET A 171 38.49 -11.32 25.90
N PRO A 172 39.49 -11.71 26.71
CA PRO A 172 40.85 -11.21 26.54
C PRO A 172 41.38 -11.57 25.13
N PRO A 173 42.21 -10.71 24.51
CA PRO A 173 42.67 -10.90 23.14
C PRO A 173 43.38 -12.25 22.98
N ALA A 174 42.96 -13.02 21.97
CA ALA A 174 43.60 -14.29 21.65
C ALA A 174 45.06 -14.05 21.24
N LYS A 175 45.98 -14.89 21.74
CA LYS A 175 47.40 -14.84 21.36
C LYS A 175 47.52 -15.19 19.87
N THR A 176 47.88 -14.20 19.06
CA THR A 176 48.18 -14.39 17.64
C THR A 176 49.70 -14.39 17.45
N TYR A 177 50.21 -15.23 16.55
CA TYR A 177 51.63 -15.33 16.24
C TYR A 177 51.90 -14.74 14.85
N LYS A 178 53.07 -14.09 14.66
CA LYS A 178 53.45 -13.45 13.39
C LYS A 178 53.73 -14.47 12.27
N TYR A 179 54.04 -15.71 12.64
CA TYR A 179 54.29 -16.83 11.75
C TYR A 179 53.28 -17.94 12.03
N ASN A 180 52.96 -18.76 11.02
CA ASN A 180 52.00 -19.85 11.15
C ASN A 180 52.61 -20.99 12.00
N PRO A 181 52.14 -21.24 13.23
CA PRO A 181 52.78 -22.18 14.14
C PRO A 181 52.60 -23.65 13.72
N THR A 182 51.68 -23.97 12.81
CA THR A 182 51.46 -25.35 12.32
C THR A 182 52.40 -25.78 11.19
N LEU A 183 53.23 -24.88 10.65
CA LEU A 183 54.17 -25.20 9.56
C LEU A 183 55.58 -25.58 10.04
N VAL A 184 55.83 -25.59 11.35
CA VAL A 184 57.20 -25.75 11.89
C VAL A 184 57.65 -27.22 12.00
N ASP A 185 56.72 -28.18 11.96
CA ASP A 185 57.02 -29.61 12.12
C ASP A 185 56.62 -30.46 10.90
N SER A 186 57.05 -30.07 9.68
CA SER A 186 57.10 -31.00 8.54
C SER A 186 58.56 -31.38 8.27
N PRO A 187 59.06 -32.48 8.86
CA PRO A 187 60.40 -32.98 8.57
C PRO A 187 60.47 -33.51 7.13
N LEU A 188 61.54 -33.13 6.43
CA LEU A 188 61.98 -33.70 5.15
C LEU A 188 62.39 -35.17 5.30
#